data_AF-A0A6B3F9N9-F1
#
_entry.id   AF-A0A6B3F9N9-F1
#
_cell.length_a   1.000
_cell.length_b   1.000
_cell.length_c   1.000
_cell.angle_alpha   90.00
_cell.angle_beta   90.00
_cell.angle_gamma   90.00
#
_symmetry.space_group_name_H-M   'P 1'
#
loop_
_entity.id
_entity.type
_entity.pdbx_description
1 polymer ?
#
loop_
_entity_poly.entity_id
_entity_poly.type
_entity_poly.pdbx_seq_one_letter_code
_entity_poly.pdbx_strand_id
1 'polypeptide(L)'
;PGWARFFDEAQLADEFGHCYRDLQQYRASAQHAERSLQLRGSGYARSRLFCRVVLATARLGLGDLDAACAHGAEAAQAAGEM
;
A
#
# COMPACT_ATOMS: atom_id res chain seq x y z
N PRO A 1 24.32 -4.90 -2.21
CA PRO A 1 25.10 -5.13 -0.96
C PRO A 1 24.20 -5.77 0.10
N GLY A 2 24.76 -6.43 1.11
CA GLY A 2 23.97 -7.19 2.10
C GLY A 2 22.91 -6.35 2.84
N TRP A 3 23.22 -5.08 3.10
CA TRP A 3 22.32 -4.14 3.78
C TRP A 3 21.04 -3.80 2.99
N ALA A 4 21.02 -4.01 1.67
CA ALA A 4 19.87 -3.68 0.80
C ALA A 4 19.02 -4.91 0.44
N ARG A 5 19.28 -6.09 1.02
CA ARG A 5 18.63 -7.34 0.61
C ARG A 5 17.11 -7.36 0.80
N PHE A 6 16.58 -6.50 1.67
CA PHE A 6 15.14 -6.35 1.89
C PHE A 6 14.45 -5.55 0.78
N PHE A 7 15.21 -4.82 -0.05
CA PHE A 7 14.66 -4.02 -1.13
C PHE A 7 14.45 -4.90 -2.36
N ASP A 8 13.26 -5.48 -2.44
CA ASP A 8 12.81 -6.31 -3.56
C ASP A 8 11.79 -5.56 -4.43
N GLU A 9 11.20 -6.26 -5.40
CA GLU A 9 10.16 -5.68 -6.26
C GLU A 9 8.94 -5.20 -5.47
N ALA A 10 8.62 -5.88 -4.36
CA ALA A 10 7.51 -5.51 -3.52
C ALA A 10 7.79 -4.18 -2.81
N GLN A 11 9.00 -3.99 -2.26
CA GLN A 11 9.43 -2.72 -1.70
C GLN A 11 9.45 -1.61 -2.74
N LEU A 12 9.99 -1.88 -3.94
CA LEU A 12 10.02 -0.87 -5.00
C LEU A 12 8.61 -0.41 -5.42
N ALA A 13 7.66 -1.35 -5.56
CA ALA A 13 6.28 -1.02 -5.85
C ALA A 13 5.63 -0.19 -4.72
N ASP A 14 5.93 -0.50 -3.47
CA ASP A 14 5.47 0.24 -2.30
C ASP A 14 5.93 1.71 -2.36
N GLU A 15 7.23 1.93 -2.56
CA GLU A 15 7.81 3.28 -2.66
C GLU A 15 7.20 4.09 -3.82
N PHE A 16 6.98 3.47 -4.98
CA PHE A 16 6.25 4.13 -6.07
C PHE A 16 4.83 4.50 -5.67
N GLY A 17 4.11 3.61 -4.98
CA GLY A 17 2.77 3.89 -4.45
C GLY A 17 2.74 5.14 -3.57
N HIS A 18 3.71 5.27 -2.66
CA HIS A 18 3.90 6.44 -1.80
C HIS A 18 4.22 7.71 -2.59
N CYS A 19 5.21 7.68 -3.50
CA CYS A 19 5.57 8.84 -4.30
C CYS A 19 4.39 9.35 -5.14
N TYR A 20 3.67 8.45 -5.81
CA TYR A 20 2.51 8.85 -6.63
C TYR A 20 1.35 9.37 -5.79
N ARG A 21 1.13 8.86 -4.57
CA ARG A 21 0.14 9.42 -3.63
C ARG A 21 0.47 10.87 -3.31
N ASP A 22 1.73 11.15 -2.99
CA ASP A 22 2.20 12.50 -2.59
C ASP A 22 2.17 13.48 -3.76
N LEU A 23 2.37 12.98 -4.99
CA LEU A 23 2.17 13.72 -6.24
C LEU A 23 0.70 13.81 -6.67
N GLN A 24 -0.24 13.27 -5.90
CA GLN A 24 -1.67 13.21 -6.21
C GLN A 24 -2.00 12.48 -7.52
N GLN A 25 -1.09 11.61 -7.99
CA GLN A 25 -1.28 10.74 -9.16
C GLN A 25 -1.95 9.44 -8.73
N TYR A 26 -3.19 9.55 -8.25
CA TYR A 26 -3.86 8.48 -7.51
C TYR A 26 -4.06 7.18 -8.29
N ARG A 27 -4.24 7.25 -9.62
CA ARG A 27 -4.35 6.05 -10.46
C ARG A 27 -3.06 5.22 -10.44
N ALA A 28 -1.91 5.88 -10.58
CA ALA A 28 -0.61 5.20 -10.52
C ALA A 28 -0.32 4.70 -9.09
N SER A 29 -0.64 5.52 -8.08
CA SER A 29 -0.51 5.12 -6.68
C SER A 29 -1.27 3.83 -6.36
N ALA A 30 -2.53 3.72 -6.79
CA ALA A 30 -3.34 2.51 -6.60
C ALA A 30 -2.74 1.27 -7.28
N GLN A 31 -2.31 1.40 -8.55
CA GLN A 31 -1.70 0.29 -9.29
C GLN A 31 -0.44 -0.24 -8.59
N HIS A 32 0.42 0.66 -8.10
CA HIS A 32 1.65 0.30 -7.42
C HIS A 32 1.40 -0.29 -6.02
N ALA A 33 0.45 0.27 -5.27
CA ALA A 33 0.06 -0.27 -3.97
C ALA A 33 -0.55 -1.69 -4.10
N GLU A 34 -1.41 -1.92 -5.10
CA GLU A 34 -1.94 -3.26 -5.40
C GLU A 34 -0.83 -4.25 -5.76
N ARG A 35 0.14 -3.83 -6.57
CA ARG A 35 1.30 -4.66 -6.93
C ARG A 35 2.12 -5.05 -5.70
N SER A 36 2.41 -4.10 -4.81
CA SER A 36 3.11 -4.37 -3.54
C SER A 36 2.32 -5.38 -2.68
N LEU A 37 1.00 -5.20 -2.52
CA LEU A 37 0.15 -6.14 -1.76
C LEU A 37 0.08 -7.55 -2.37
N GLN A 38 0.16 -7.68 -3.69
CA GLN A 38 0.21 -8.98 -4.38
C GLN A 38 1.55 -9.70 -4.16
N LEU A 39 2.66 -8.96 -4.12
CA LEU A 39 4.00 -9.52 -3.99
C LEU A 39 4.37 -9.86 -2.54
N ARG A 40 3.87 -9.11 -1.56
CA ARG A 40 4.21 -9.32 -0.15
C ARG A 40 3.43 -10.49 0.45
N GLY A 41 4.12 -11.49 0.99
CA GLY A 41 3.49 -12.55 1.79
C GLY A 41 2.97 -12.07 3.16
N SER A 42 2.27 -12.94 3.89
CA SER A 42 1.71 -12.67 5.23
C SER A 42 2.75 -12.31 6.28
N GLY A 43 4.01 -12.74 6.13
CA GLY A 43 5.12 -12.38 7.03
C GLY A 43 5.49 -10.90 7.03
N TYR A 44 4.97 -10.10 6.09
CA TYR A 44 5.20 -8.65 5.99
C TYR A 44 4.01 -7.84 6.52
N ALA A 45 3.42 -8.25 7.65
CA ALA A 45 2.18 -7.68 8.20
C ALA A 45 2.20 -6.13 8.24
N ARG A 46 3.25 -5.54 8.84
CA ARG A 46 3.40 -4.09 8.95
C ARG A 46 3.49 -3.38 7.59
N SER A 47 4.30 -3.90 6.66
CA SER A 47 4.43 -3.29 5.32
C SER A 47 3.14 -3.41 4.52
N ARG A 48 2.46 -4.56 4.59
CA ARG A 48 1.14 -4.75 3.96
C ARG A 48 0.10 -3.79 4.52
N LEU A 49 0.12 -3.54 5.83
CA LEU A 49 -0.76 -2.56 6.47
C LEU A 49 -0.53 -1.16 5.90
N PHE A 50 0.71 -0.66 5.88
CA PHE A 50 0.99 0.67 5.32
C PHE A 50 0.63 0.77 3.83
N CYS A 51 0.96 -0.24 3.04
CA CYS A 51 0.59 -0.29 1.63
C CYS A 51 -0.94 -0.26 1.44
N ARG A 52 -1.72 -0.86 2.34
CA ARG A 52 -3.19 -0.81 2.31
C ARG A 52 -3.74 0.58 2.63
N VAL A 53 -3.09 1.33 3.52
CA VAL A 53 -3.42 2.74 3.79
C VAL A 53 -3.14 3.62 2.57
N VAL A 54 -2.03 3.37 1.86
CA VAL A 54 -1.73 4.06 0.59
C VAL A 54 -2.83 3.77 -0.45
N LEU A 55 -3.22 2.50 -0.61
CA LEU A 55 -4.30 2.12 -1.52
C LEU A 55 -5.63 2.79 -1.14
N ALA A 56 -5.99 2.80 0.15
CA ALA A 56 -7.20 3.47 0.62
C ALA A 56 -7.18 4.98 0.28
N THR A 57 -6.05 5.64 0.48
CA THR A 57 -5.87 7.06 0.16
C THR A 57 -5.99 7.31 -1.35
N ALA A 58 -5.38 6.45 -2.17
CA ALA A 58 -5.47 6.54 -3.62
C ALA A 58 -6.91 6.34 -4.12
N ARG A 59 -7.66 5.37 -3.56
CA ARG A 59 -9.07 5.14 -3.88
C ARG A 59 -9.94 6.35 -3.53
N LEU A 60 -9.71 6.95 -2.36
CA LEU A 60 -10.39 8.18 -1.97
C LEU A 60 -10.10 9.33 -2.94
N GLY A 61 -8.84 9.52 -3.34
CA GLY A 61 -8.43 10.54 -4.31
C GLY A 61 -9.02 10.33 -5.71
N LEU A 62 -9.41 9.10 -6.06
CA LEU A 62 -10.14 8.76 -7.29
C LEU A 62 -11.66 8.90 -7.17
N GLY A 63 -12.19 9.27 -5.99
CA GLY A 63 -13.62 9.38 -5.72
C GLY A 63 -14.30 8.05 -5.36
N ASP A 64 -13.55 6.98 -5.16
CA ASP A 64 -14.05 5.65 -4.80
C ASP A 64 -14.10 5.50 -3.27
N LEU A 65 -15.12 6.12 -2.67
CA LEU A 65 -15.27 6.21 -1.21
C LEU A 65 -15.46 4.85 -0.55
N ASP A 66 -16.26 3.96 -1.16
CA ASP A 66 -16.54 2.64 -0.61
C ASP A 66 -15.28 1.78 -0.56
N ALA A 67 -14.50 1.74 -1.63
CA ALA A 67 -13.23 1.02 -1.64
C ALA A 67 -12.21 1.62 -0.66
N ALA A 68 -12.18 2.96 -0.54
CA ALA A 68 -11.33 3.63 0.43
C ALA A 68 -11.66 3.23 1.87
N CYS A 69 -12.94 3.26 2.25
CA CYS A 69 -13.41 2.85 3.56
C CYS A 69 -13.13 1.36 3.83
N ALA A 70 -13.38 0.48 2.85
CA ALA A 70 -13.11 -0.95 2.99
C ALA A 70 -11.62 -1.21 3.28
N HIS A 71 -10.72 -0.67 2.45
CA HIS A 71 -9.28 -0.83 2.66
C HIS A 71 -8.79 -0.17 3.96
N GLY A 72 -9.34 0.99 4.33
CA GLY A 72 -9.02 1.67 5.58
C GLY A 72 -9.43 0.86 6.81
N ALA A 73 -10.63 0.27 6.80
CA ALA A 73 -11.11 -0.59 7.87
C ALA A 73 -10.26 -1.85 8.02
N GLU A 74 -9.90 -2.51 6.92
CA GLU A 74 -9.02 -3.67 6.95
C GLU A 74 -7.62 -3.32 7.48
N ALA A 75 -7.08 -2.15 7.12
CA ALA A 75 -5.80 -1.69 7.66
C ALA A 75 -5.87 -1.42 9.17
N ALA A 76 -6.98 -0.82 9.64
CA ALA A 76 -7.21 -0.57 11.06
C ALA A 76 -7.39 -1.87 11.86
N GLN A 77 -8.11 -2.84 11.31
CA GLN A 77 -8.25 -4.17 11.92
C GLN A 77 -6.89 -4.86 12.05
N ALA A 78 -6.12 -4.91 10.96
CA ALA A 78 -4.77 -5.49 10.97
C ALA A 78 -3.85 -4.80 12.00
N ALA A 79 -4.01 -3.49 12.22
CA ALA A 79 -3.27 -2.76 13.25
C ALA A 79 -3.61 -3.21 14.68
N GLY A 80 -4.87 -3.58 14.93
CA GLY A 80 -5.34 -4.03 16.24
C GLY A 80 -4.99 -5.49 16.56
N GLU A 81 -4.66 -6.28 15.54
CA GLU A 81 -4.28 -7.70 15.67
C GLU A 81 -2.75 -7.93 15.81
N MET A 82 -1.95 -6.87 15.67
CA MET A 82 -0.48 -6.90 15.80
C MET A 82 -0.02 -6.73 17.25
#